data_AF-A0A5E4QL24-F1
#
_entry.id   AF-A0A5E4QL24-F1
#
_cell.length_a   1.000
_cell.length_b   1.000
_cell.length_c   1.000
_cell.angle_alpha   90.00
_cell.angle_beta   90.00
_cell.angle_gamma   90.00
#
_symmetry.space_group_name_H-M   'P 1'
#
loop_
_entity.id
_entity.type
_entity.pdbx_description
1 polymer ?
#
loop_
_entity_poly.entity_id
_entity_poly.type
_entity_poly.pdbx_seq_one_letter_code
_entity_poly.pdbx_strand_id
1 'polypeptide(L)'
;MEKHLPLDAHKIVSGRLHISLTRVYDGKNIIVSEFATREDLLQALLATCFVPVFSGMLPPRFHGIRYMDGGFSDNLPVLDENTITVSPF
;
A
#
# COMPACT_ATOMS: atom_id res chain seq x y z
N MET A 1 -14.43 0.20 4.30
CA MET A 1 -13.31 1.14 4.52
C MET A 1 -13.77 2.60 4.58
N GLU A 2 -14.55 3.06 3.60
CA GLU A 2 -15.02 4.46 3.50
C GLU A 2 -15.84 4.98 4.69
N LYS A 3 -16.48 4.13 5.49
CA LYS A 3 -17.24 4.58 6.67
C LYS A 3 -16.39 4.85 7.91
N HIS A 4 -15.13 4.41 7.91
CA HIS A 4 -14.27 4.43 9.10
C HIS A 4 -13.10 5.41 8.99
N LEU A 5 -12.75 5.85 7.77
CA LEU A 5 -11.70 6.83 7.55
C LEU A 5 -12.28 8.24 7.45
N PRO A 6 -11.64 9.24 8.09
CA PRO A 6 -11.95 10.65 7.86
C PRO A 6 -11.96 11.01 6.36
N LEU A 7 -12.69 12.06 6.00
CA LEU A 7 -12.80 12.50 4.61
C LEU A 7 -11.45 13.01 4.06
N ASP A 8 -10.63 13.58 4.93
CA ASP A 8 -9.31 14.15 4.64
C ASP A 8 -8.15 13.22 5.01
N ALA A 9 -8.42 11.93 5.23
CA ALA A 9 -7.40 10.94 5.64
C ALA A 9 -6.15 10.97 4.74
N HIS A 10 -6.31 11.10 3.42
CA HIS A 10 -5.21 11.24 2.45
C HIS A 10 -4.27 12.41 2.76
N LYS A 11 -4.79 13.53 3.26
CA LYS A 11 -3.97 14.68 3.66
C LYS A 11 -3.25 14.44 4.98
N ILE A 12 -3.91 13.78 5.93
CA ILE A 12 -3.35 13.51 7.26
C ILE A 12 -2.15 12.57 7.17
N VAL A 13 -2.25 11.55 6.30
CA VAL A 13 -1.25 10.48 6.22
C VAL A 13 -0.18 10.69 5.15
N SER A 14 -0.38 11.62 4.21
CA SER A 14 0.65 11.92 3.20
C SER A 14 1.95 12.39 3.87
N GLY A 15 3.07 11.83 3.41
CA GLY A 15 4.41 12.02 3.98
C GLY A 15 4.64 11.28 5.31
N ARG A 16 3.64 10.57 5.86
CA ARG A 16 3.73 9.86 7.15
C ARG A 16 3.52 8.36 7.00
N LEU A 17 2.52 7.96 6.22
CA LEU A 17 2.22 6.57 5.91
C LEU A 17 2.98 6.15 4.66
N HIS A 18 3.75 5.06 4.75
CA HIS A 18 4.48 4.47 3.64
C HIS A 18 3.89 3.09 3.35
N ILE A 19 3.39 2.88 2.14
CA ILE A 19 2.72 1.66 1.72
C ILE A 19 3.60 0.91 0.72
N SER A 20 3.97 -0.32 1.05
CA SER A 20 4.68 -1.24 0.16
C SER A 20 3.70 -1.93 -0.78
N LEU A 21 3.94 -1.88 -2.09
CA LEU A 21 3.11 -2.51 -3.12
C LEU A 21 3.95 -3.35 -4.07
N THR A 22 3.50 -4.56 -4.35
CA THR A 22 4.13 -5.43 -5.35
C THR A 22 3.41 -5.27 -6.68
N ARG A 23 4.12 -4.88 -7.73
CA ARG A 23 3.58 -4.76 -9.08
C ARG A 23 3.40 -6.13 -9.71
N VAL A 24 2.18 -6.42 -10.17
CA VAL A 24 1.81 -7.80 -10.55
C VAL A 24 2.58 -8.31 -11.78
N TYR A 25 2.88 -7.46 -12.76
CA TYR A 25 3.41 -7.94 -14.04
C TYR A 25 4.93 -8.23 -14.02
N ASP A 26 5.69 -7.58 -13.13
CA ASP A 26 7.16 -7.75 -13.05
C ASP A 26 7.68 -8.00 -11.63
N GLY A 27 6.80 -8.09 -10.64
CA GLY A 27 7.14 -8.36 -9.24
C GLY A 27 7.90 -7.21 -8.55
N LYS A 28 8.05 -6.05 -9.20
CA LYS A 28 8.82 -4.94 -8.61
C LYS A 28 8.05 -4.28 -7.46
N ASN A 29 8.78 -3.93 -6.41
CA ASN A 29 8.26 -3.15 -5.32
C ASN A 29 8.16 -1.66 -5.68
N ILE A 30 7.15 -0.98 -5.16
CA ILE A 30 7.13 0.47 -5.00
C ILE A 30 6.67 0.83 -3.58
N ILE A 31 7.24 1.91 -3.05
CA ILE A 31 6.77 2.53 -1.82
C ILE A 31 5.98 3.79 -2.17
N VAL A 32 4.74 3.88 -1.71
CA VAL A 32 3.86 5.03 -1.91
C VAL A 32 3.66 5.74 -0.57
N SER A 33 3.97 7.04 -0.53
CA SER A 33 3.83 7.87 0.69
C SER A 33 2.99 9.12 0.51
N GLU A 34 2.66 9.48 -0.72
CA GLU A 34 1.90 10.67 -1.07
C GLU A 34 0.56 10.28 -1.69
N PHE A 35 -0.53 10.92 -1.24
CA PHE A 35 -1.88 10.58 -1.66
C PHE A 35 -2.63 11.84 -2.08
N ALA A 36 -2.93 11.95 -3.38
CA ALA A 36 -3.54 13.16 -3.93
C ALA A 36 -5.03 13.31 -3.53
N THR A 37 -5.74 12.18 -3.42
CA THR A 37 -7.16 12.15 -3.03
C THR A 37 -7.44 11.03 -2.04
N ARG A 38 -8.66 11.05 -1.48
CA ARG A 38 -9.11 9.98 -0.59
C ARG A 38 -9.19 8.63 -1.31
N GLU A 39 -9.66 8.65 -2.55
CA GLU A 39 -9.75 7.48 -3.41
C GLU A 39 -8.37 6.93 -3.73
N ASP A 40 -7.39 7.80 -3.93
CA ASP A 40 -5.99 7.44 -4.16
C ASP A 40 -5.42 6.63 -2.98
N LEU A 41 -5.58 7.15 -1.76
CA LEU A 41 -5.24 6.43 -0.53
C LEU A 41 -5.99 5.10 -0.42
N LEU A 42 -7.29 5.09 -0.67
CA LEU A 42 -8.10 3.86 -0.57
C LEU A 42 -7.65 2.79 -1.58
N GLN A 43 -7.29 3.17 -2.82
CA GLN A 43 -6.78 2.21 -3.81
C GLN A 43 -5.42 1.63 -3.39
N ALA A 44 -4.52 2.46 -2.86
CA ALA A 44 -3.24 1.97 -2.33
C ALA A 44 -3.46 1.00 -1.15
N LEU A 45 -4.36 1.34 -0.23
CA LEU A 45 -4.71 0.49 0.92
C LEU A 45 -5.36 -0.84 0.50
N LEU A 46 -6.24 -0.81 -0.51
CA LEU A 46 -6.82 -2.02 -1.07
C LEU A 46 -5.75 -2.90 -1.73
N ALA A 47 -4.81 -2.31 -2.44
CA ALA A 47 -3.72 -3.04 -3.10
C ALA A 47 -2.76 -3.69 -2.10
N THR A 48 -2.33 -2.95 -1.06
CA THR A 48 -1.39 -3.49 -0.07
C THR A 48 -1.97 -4.58 0.81
N CYS A 49 -3.30 -4.68 0.94
CA CYS A 49 -3.96 -5.76 1.66
C CYS A 49 -4.49 -6.86 0.71
N PHE A 50 -4.17 -6.78 -0.58
CA PHE A 50 -4.60 -7.79 -1.55
C PHE A 50 -3.58 -8.93 -1.61
N VAL A 51 -3.81 -9.97 -0.82
CA VAL A 51 -3.07 -11.23 -0.93
C VAL A 51 -3.78 -12.12 -1.96
N PRO A 52 -3.16 -12.46 -3.11
CA PRO A 52 -3.79 -13.31 -4.12
C PRO A 52 -4.34 -14.61 -3.52
N VAL A 53 -5.42 -15.14 -4.10
CA VAL A 53 -6.19 -16.32 -3.62
C VAL A 53 -7.01 -16.05 -2.35
N PHE A 54 -6.49 -15.32 -1.38
CA PHE A 54 -7.22 -14.99 -0.14
C PHE A 54 -8.18 -13.81 -0.33
N SER A 55 -7.70 -12.72 -0.95
CA SER A 55 -8.48 -11.49 -1.18
C SER A 55 -9.26 -11.54 -2.51
N GLY A 56 -9.07 -12.59 -3.31
CA GLY A 56 -9.69 -12.79 -4.62
C GLY A 56 -8.69 -13.12 -5.72
N MET A 57 -9.17 -13.18 -6.97
CA MET A 57 -8.36 -13.54 -8.14
C MET A 57 -7.85 -12.33 -8.92
N LEU A 58 -8.51 -11.18 -8.81
CA LEU A 58 -8.24 -10.01 -9.63
C LEU A 58 -7.70 -8.86 -8.78
N PRO A 59 -6.39 -8.55 -8.84
CA PRO A 59 -5.80 -7.47 -8.03
C PRO A 59 -6.36 -6.10 -8.41
N PRO A 60 -6.51 -5.18 -7.44
CA PRO A 60 -6.99 -3.82 -7.68
C PRO A 60 -6.02 -3.03 -8.56
N ARG A 61 -6.49 -1.89 -9.09
CA ARG A 61 -5.68 -0.99 -9.90
C ARG A 61 -5.35 0.27 -9.13
N PHE A 62 -4.07 0.54 -8.98
CA PHE A 62 -3.55 1.82 -8.49
C PHE A 62 -2.88 2.54 -9.68
N HIS A 63 -3.38 3.73 -10.00
CA HIS A 63 -2.97 4.52 -11.19
C HIS A 63 -2.97 3.72 -12.50
N GLY A 64 -3.98 2.86 -12.69
CA GLY A 64 -4.14 2.04 -13.90
C GLY A 64 -3.29 0.76 -13.95
N ILE A 65 -2.32 0.61 -13.05
CA ILE A 65 -1.46 -0.58 -12.94
C ILE A 65 -2.00 -1.51 -11.85
N ARG A 66 -1.87 -2.83 -12.04
CA ARG A 66 -2.28 -3.81 -11.04
C ARG A 66 -1.18 -4.02 -10.00
N TYR A 67 -1.57 -3.91 -8.74
CA TYR A 67 -0.72 -4.15 -7.58
C TYR A 67 -1.38 -5.13 -6.62
N MET A 68 -0.54 -5.79 -5.83
CA MET A 68 -0.92 -6.70 -4.76
C MET A 68 -0.07 -6.39 -3.52
N ASP A 69 -0.30 -7.17 -2.46
CA ASP A 69 0.35 -7.03 -1.16
C ASP A 69 1.88 -6.85 -1.29
N GLY A 70 2.40 -5.87 -0.54
CA GLY A 70 3.82 -5.51 -0.53
C GLY A 70 4.72 -6.64 -0.06
N GLY A 71 4.21 -7.55 0.77
CA GLY A 71 4.97 -8.68 1.35
C GLY A 71 5.50 -9.68 0.32
N PHE A 72 5.02 -9.63 -0.92
CA PHE A 72 5.56 -10.42 -2.04
C PHE A 72 6.88 -9.86 -2.60
N SER A 73 7.27 -8.63 -2.24
CA SER A 73 8.50 -8.00 -2.72
C SER A 73 9.29 -7.29 -1.63
N ASP A 74 8.63 -6.60 -0.70
CA ASP A 74 9.24 -5.96 0.48
C ASP A 74 8.23 -5.92 1.64
N ASN A 75 8.35 -6.90 2.54
CA ASN A 75 7.45 -7.07 3.70
C ASN A 75 7.84 -6.21 4.91
N LEU A 76 9.10 -5.77 4.98
CA LEU A 76 9.65 -5.00 6.10
C LEU A 76 10.40 -3.79 5.55
N PRO A 77 9.68 -2.81 4.98
CA PRO A 77 10.31 -1.66 4.35
C PRO A 77 11.10 -0.86 5.37
N VAL A 78 12.40 -0.68 5.09
CA VAL A 78 13.30 0.19 5.85
C VAL A 78 13.41 1.51 5.10
N LEU A 79 12.95 2.60 5.71
CA LEU A 79 12.89 3.91 5.04
C LEU A 79 14.26 4.60 5.01
N ASP A 80 15.00 4.51 6.13
CA ASP A 80 16.32 5.11 6.31
C ASP A 80 17.09 4.47 7.49
N GLU A 81 18.26 5.01 7.79
CA GLU A 81 19.14 4.60 8.90
C GLU A 81 18.53 4.81 10.31
N ASN A 82 17.47 5.61 10.42
CA ASN A 82 16.78 5.91 11.67
C ASN A 82 15.51 5.07 11.86
N THR A 83 15.22 4.16 10.93
CA THR A 83 14.00 3.34 10.96
C THR A 83 14.13 2.25 12.04
N ILE A 84 13.27 2.33 13.07
CA ILE A 84 13.13 1.28 14.08
C ILE A 84 12.04 0.32 13.62
N THR A 85 12.41 -0.94 13.38
CA THR A 85 11.45 -1.99 13.01
C THR A 85 10.92 -2.70 14.24
N VAL A 86 9.60 -2.74 14.40
CA VAL A 86 8.91 -3.55 15.40
C VAL A 86 8.06 -4.58 14.66
N SER A 87 8.54 -5.82 14.60
CA SER A 87 7.86 -6.93 13.93
C SER A 87 7.81 -8.15 14.87
N PRO A 88 6.67 -8.85 14.98
CA PRO A 88 6.59 -10.12 15.69
C PRO A 88 7.21 -11.30 14.92
N PHE A 89 7.63 -11.07 13.67
CA PHE A 89 8.28 -12.02 12.77
C PHE A 89 9.62 -11.48 12.26
#